data_AF-A0A1I0ZUD8-F1
#
_entry.id   AF-A0A1I0ZUD8-F1
#
_cell.length_a   1.000
_cell.length_b   1.000
_cell.length_c   1.000
_cell.angle_alpha   90.00
_cell.angle_beta   90.00
_cell.angle_gamma   90.00
#
_symmetry.space_group_name_H-M   'P 1'
#
loop_
_entity.id
_entity.type
_entity.pdbx_description
1 polymer ?
#
loop_
_entity_poly.entity_id
_entity_poly.type
_entity_poly.pdbx_seq_one_letter_code
_entity_poly.pdbx_strand_id
1 'polypeptide(L)'
;MSHKNNKNDDFVTSAIGVVLGLGLTAIFFATTAIMLAIFFLLKRPISRALHLEWCSRSWSSMKWLYVPMKWLAGIMFLFVLFVIEKKLSVTPTHVDQIMVYIFALCAALPCGLLFNILHWMEQYSEDPAIQKKMAGIAAECYVQKLIEDCRKEHLPASRSLHGKLLVFNEHMPNEFSVEVDHMLITERNVFVIETKCKSGTLSAGADSPTWKVSSPYGDSQMRNALKQVKNAARVLQRQIALPCELIPLVAIKGNDVKIVDSPTNVLVASDLGNVLRAFEHDKPHPILDPASVIALLLSHMNDNPAAMKRHIERANAARVRAEMTEIVNAASIR
;
A
#
# COMPACT_ATOMS: atom_id res chain seq x y z
N MET A 1 68.14 29.90 -38.64
CA MET A 1 67.85 29.23 -37.36
C MET A 1 66.62 28.35 -37.56
N SER A 2 66.82 27.04 -37.66
CA SER A 2 65.74 26.06 -37.83
C SER A 2 65.12 25.77 -36.47
N HIS A 3 63.87 26.18 -36.25
CA HIS A 3 63.07 25.72 -35.10
C HIS A 3 62.92 24.21 -35.21
N LYS A 4 63.72 23.46 -34.44
CA LYS A 4 63.54 22.02 -34.24
C LYS A 4 62.23 21.86 -33.46
N ASN A 5 61.15 21.53 -34.16
CA ASN A 5 59.89 21.14 -33.54
C ASN A 5 60.15 19.95 -32.61
N ASN A 6 59.98 20.17 -31.31
CA ASN A 6 60.32 19.23 -30.27
C ASN A 6 59.20 18.17 -30.17
N LYS A 7 59.23 17.16 -31.05
CA LYS A 7 58.25 16.06 -31.11
C LYS A 7 58.05 15.32 -29.77
N ASN A 8 58.98 15.46 -28.83
CA ASN A 8 58.86 14.87 -27.49
C ASN A 8 57.83 15.60 -26.61
N ASP A 9 57.63 16.90 -26.80
CA ASP A 9 56.67 17.67 -25.99
C ASP A 9 55.23 17.29 -26.39
N ASP A 10 54.96 17.09 -27.68
CA ASP A 10 53.64 16.64 -28.19
C ASP A 10 53.23 15.27 -27.64
N PHE A 11 54.19 14.33 -27.51
CA PHE A 11 53.90 13.00 -26.98
C PHE A 11 53.57 13.03 -25.48
N VAL A 12 54.34 13.80 -24.70
CA VAL A 12 54.11 13.94 -23.26
C VAL A 12 52.78 14.64 -22.99
N THR A 13 52.45 15.70 -23.74
CA THR A 13 51.15 16.38 -23.64
C THR A 13 50.00 15.46 -24.03
N SER A 14 50.14 14.66 -25.09
CA SER A 14 49.12 13.68 -25.48
C SER A 14 48.92 12.57 -24.43
N ALA A 15 49.99 12.03 -23.86
CA ALA A 15 49.92 10.96 -22.86
C ALA A 15 49.28 11.45 -21.55
N ILE A 16 49.64 12.66 -21.10
CA ILE A 16 49.01 13.31 -19.93
C ILE A 16 47.52 13.53 -20.18
N GLY A 17 47.14 13.99 -21.39
CA GLY A 17 45.74 14.16 -21.77
C GLY A 17 44.92 12.87 -21.69
N VAL A 18 45.48 11.74 -22.16
CA VAL A 18 44.82 10.42 -22.10
C VAL A 18 44.65 9.95 -20.65
N VAL A 19 45.69 10.07 -19.81
CA VAL A 19 45.61 9.66 -18.39
C VAL A 19 44.58 10.50 -17.64
N LEU A 20 44.54 11.82 -17.88
CA LEU A 20 43.54 12.71 -17.30
C LEU A 20 42.12 12.37 -17.78
N GLY A 21 41.94 12.08 -19.06
CA GLY A 21 40.65 11.65 -19.62
C GLY A 21 40.12 10.35 -19.00
N LEU A 22 40.98 9.35 -18.83
CA LEU A 22 40.64 8.10 -18.14
C LEU A 22 40.32 8.33 -16.66
N GLY A 23 41.08 9.18 -15.98
CA GLY A 23 40.83 9.56 -14.59
C GLY A 23 39.46 10.23 -14.41
N LEU A 24 39.11 11.18 -15.27
CA LEU A 24 37.80 11.84 -15.27
C LEU A 24 36.65 10.85 -15.55
N THR A 25 36.84 9.94 -16.51
CA THR A 25 35.86 8.88 -16.80
C THR A 25 35.64 7.96 -15.60
N ALA A 26 36.71 7.61 -14.88
CA ALA A 26 36.61 6.79 -13.67
C ALA A 26 35.88 7.53 -12.53
N ILE A 27 36.18 8.81 -12.30
CA ILE A 27 35.49 9.66 -11.31
C ILE A 27 34.00 9.77 -11.64
N PHE A 28 33.69 9.94 -12.93
CA PHE A 28 32.33 10.00 -13.43
C PHE A 28 31.54 8.72 -13.14
N PHE A 29 32.12 7.57 -13.47
CA PHE A 29 31.51 6.26 -13.22
C PHE A 29 31.32 6.02 -11.71
N ALA A 30 32.34 6.33 -10.91
CA ALA A 30 32.27 6.20 -9.46
C ALA A 30 31.17 7.09 -8.87
N THR A 31 31.04 8.33 -9.33
CA THR A 31 30.04 9.27 -8.83
C THR A 31 28.62 8.84 -9.21
N THR A 32 28.44 8.39 -10.44
CA THR A 32 27.15 7.83 -10.89
C THR A 32 26.78 6.60 -10.07
N ALA A 33 27.73 5.69 -9.81
CA ALA A 33 27.52 4.51 -8.98
C ALA A 33 27.17 4.88 -7.53
N ILE A 34 27.86 5.86 -6.94
CA ILE A 34 27.56 6.39 -5.60
C ILE A 34 26.15 6.98 -5.56
N MET A 35 25.76 7.79 -6.55
CA MET A 35 24.42 8.37 -6.62
C MET A 35 23.34 7.29 -6.74
N LEU A 36 23.55 6.28 -7.58
CA LEU A 36 22.62 5.14 -7.70
C LEU A 36 22.53 4.35 -6.39
N ALA A 37 23.64 4.14 -5.68
CA ALA A 37 23.66 3.51 -4.37
C ALA A 37 22.88 4.33 -3.33
N ILE A 38 23.08 5.66 -3.31
CA ILE A 38 22.33 6.58 -2.45
C ILE A 38 20.83 6.49 -2.78
N PHE A 39 20.43 6.58 -4.04
CA PHE A 39 19.02 6.47 -4.43
C PHE A 39 18.42 5.11 -4.09
N PHE A 40 19.18 4.02 -4.23
CA PHE A 40 18.75 2.70 -3.81
C PHE A 40 18.48 2.64 -2.29
N LEU A 41 19.41 3.14 -1.48
CA LEU A 41 19.25 3.22 -0.01
C LEU A 41 18.09 4.15 0.39
N LEU A 42 17.89 5.24 -0.34
CA LEU A 42 16.83 6.21 -0.11
C LEU A 42 15.48 5.85 -0.76
N LYS A 43 15.40 4.79 -1.58
CA LYS A 43 14.16 4.37 -2.24
C LYS A 43 13.03 4.22 -1.24
N ARG A 44 13.24 3.45 -0.18
CA ARG A 44 12.20 3.17 0.82
C ARG A 44 11.73 4.42 1.59
N PRO A 45 12.62 5.27 2.17
CA PRO A 45 12.17 6.48 2.86
C PRO A 45 11.50 7.48 1.91
N ILE A 46 12.01 7.67 0.68
CA ILE A 46 11.40 8.57 -0.31
C ILE A 46 10.04 8.04 -0.77
N SER A 47 9.96 6.75 -1.12
CA SER A 47 8.70 6.12 -1.53
C SER A 47 7.61 6.26 -0.47
N ARG A 48 7.97 6.16 0.81
CA ARG A 48 7.04 6.35 1.93
C ARG A 48 6.64 7.81 2.09
N ALA A 49 7.62 8.73 2.14
CA ALA A 49 7.37 10.15 2.35
C ALA A 49 6.51 10.76 1.23
N LEU A 50 6.71 10.31 -0.02
CA LEU A 50 5.96 10.77 -1.18
C LEU A 50 4.75 9.90 -1.51
N HIS A 51 4.45 8.87 -0.71
CA HIS A 51 3.38 7.91 -0.95
C HIS A 51 3.37 7.35 -2.39
N LEU A 52 4.54 7.01 -2.93
CA LEU A 52 4.68 6.63 -4.35
C LEU A 52 3.86 5.38 -4.72
N GLU A 53 3.65 4.45 -3.77
CA GLU A 53 2.73 3.31 -3.96
C GLU A 53 1.31 3.79 -4.33
N TRP A 54 0.81 4.82 -3.65
CA TRP A 54 -0.50 5.41 -3.93
C TRP A 54 -0.50 6.19 -5.25
N CYS A 55 0.51 7.04 -5.46
CA CYS A 55 0.64 7.81 -6.69
C CYS A 55 0.78 6.92 -7.93
N SER A 56 1.33 5.70 -7.78
CA SER A 56 1.44 4.74 -8.90
C SER A 56 0.08 4.37 -9.53
N ARG A 57 -1.04 4.55 -8.80
CA ARG A 57 -2.39 4.29 -9.33
C ARG A 57 -2.75 5.21 -10.50
N SER A 58 -2.25 6.44 -10.54
CA SER A 58 -2.50 7.34 -11.67
C SER A 58 -1.62 7.03 -12.88
N TRP A 59 -0.58 6.19 -12.71
CA TRP A 59 0.40 5.92 -13.75
C TRP A 59 -0.23 5.45 -15.06
N SER A 60 -1.17 4.49 -15.00
CA SER A 60 -1.85 3.97 -16.19
C SER A 60 -2.63 5.06 -16.94
N SER A 61 -3.34 5.93 -16.21
CA SER A 61 -4.13 7.03 -16.78
C SER A 61 -3.28 8.20 -17.29
N MET A 62 -2.11 8.43 -16.69
CA MET A 62 -1.23 9.58 -16.98
C MET A 62 0.09 9.14 -17.62
N LYS A 63 0.16 7.92 -18.17
CA LYS A 63 1.39 7.34 -18.76
C LYS A 63 1.98 8.25 -19.84
N TRP A 64 1.11 8.87 -20.64
CA TRP A 64 1.48 9.79 -21.71
C TRP A 64 2.19 11.06 -21.19
N LEU A 65 1.97 11.44 -19.93
CA LEU A 65 2.64 12.57 -19.29
C LEU A 65 3.93 12.13 -18.58
N TYR A 66 3.86 11.05 -17.80
CA TYR A 66 4.98 10.62 -16.97
C TYR A 66 6.15 10.02 -17.76
N VAL A 67 5.87 9.31 -18.86
CA VAL A 67 6.93 8.70 -19.67
C VAL A 67 7.83 9.77 -20.31
N PRO A 68 7.32 10.81 -21.00
CA PRO A 68 8.15 11.90 -21.50
C PRO A 68 8.90 12.64 -20.39
N MET A 69 8.27 12.90 -19.24
CA MET A 69 8.95 13.53 -18.11
C MET A 69 10.11 12.70 -17.58
N LYS A 70 9.95 11.37 -17.49
CA LYS A 70 11.00 10.45 -17.09
C LYS A 70 12.17 10.51 -18.08
N TRP A 71 11.89 10.44 -19.38
CA TRP A 71 12.92 10.55 -20.42
C TRP A 71 13.63 11.90 -20.38
N LEU A 72 12.89 13.01 -20.26
CA LEU A 72 13.46 14.35 -20.18
C LEU A 72 14.37 14.49 -18.96
N ALA A 73 13.96 13.99 -17.79
CA ALA A 73 14.79 14.00 -16.58
C ALA A 73 16.09 13.20 -16.78
N GLY A 74 16.01 12.04 -17.45
CA GLY A 74 17.20 11.25 -17.81
C GLY A 74 18.13 11.95 -18.79
N ILE A 75 17.58 12.57 -19.84
CA ILE A 75 18.35 13.34 -20.83
C ILE A 75 19.02 14.55 -20.17
N MET A 76 18.30 15.27 -19.31
CA MET A 76 18.87 16.42 -18.58
C MET A 76 19.97 16.00 -17.61
N PHE A 77 19.80 14.88 -16.92
CA PHE A 77 20.86 14.29 -16.10
C PHE A 77 22.11 14.01 -16.93
N LEU A 78 21.98 13.29 -18.05
CA LEU A 78 23.10 12.97 -18.94
C LEU A 78 23.73 14.22 -19.58
N PHE A 79 22.92 15.21 -19.95
CA PHE A 79 23.41 16.46 -20.54
C PHE A 79 24.26 17.26 -19.56
N VAL A 80 23.81 17.41 -18.31
CA VAL A 80 24.59 18.08 -17.26
C VAL A 80 25.92 17.37 -17.09
N LEU A 81 25.91 16.04 -17.01
CA LEU A 81 27.10 15.22 -16.90
C LEU A 81 28.08 15.38 -18.07
N PHE A 82 27.59 15.39 -19.30
CA PHE A 82 28.41 15.58 -20.50
C PHE A 82 29.01 16.99 -20.59
N VAL A 83 28.25 18.03 -20.22
CA VAL A 83 28.76 19.41 -20.20
C VAL A 83 29.88 19.57 -19.18
N ILE A 84 29.81 18.88 -18.04
CA ILE A 84 30.88 18.85 -17.02
C ILE A 84 32.15 18.26 -17.62
N GLU A 85 32.05 17.07 -18.22
CA GLU A 85 33.19 16.37 -18.80
C GLU A 85 33.95 17.27 -19.78
N LYS A 86 33.21 17.95 -20.67
CA LYS A 86 33.80 18.92 -21.60
C LYS A 86 34.43 20.11 -20.89
N LYS A 87 33.78 20.73 -19.90
CA LYS A 87 34.35 21.89 -19.20
C LYS A 87 35.60 21.54 -18.41
N LEU A 88 35.63 20.39 -17.74
CA LEU A 88 36.79 19.92 -16.98
C LEU A 88 38.02 19.71 -17.86
N SER A 89 37.81 19.32 -19.13
CA SER A 89 38.91 19.13 -20.09
C SER A 89 39.62 20.42 -20.53
N VAL A 90 39.05 21.61 -20.29
CA VAL A 90 39.54 22.90 -20.85
C VAL A 90 40.15 23.83 -19.80
N THR A 91 39.73 23.77 -18.54
CA THR A 91 40.18 24.70 -17.48
C THR A 91 41.54 24.30 -16.88
N PRO A 92 42.54 25.19 -16.80
CA PRO A 92 43.90 24.87 -16.31
C PRO A 92 44.07 24.92 -14.79
N THR A 93 43.13 25.50 -14.03
CA THR A 93 43.19 25.71 -12.57
C THR A 93 42.36 24.67 -11.81
N HIS A 94 43.01 23.93 -10.90
CA HIS A 94 42.36 22.85 -10.14
C HIS A 94 41.17 23.28 -9.26
N VAL A 95 41.18 24.51 -8.73
CA VAL A 95 40.10 25.01 -7.85
C VAL A 95 38.80 25.26 -8.64
N ASP A 96 38.91 25.83 -9.84
CA ASP A 96 37.76 26.11 -10.70
C ASP A 96 37.11 24.80 -11.20
N GLN A 97 37.93 23.79 -11.47
CA GLN A 97 37.47 22.45 -11.85
C GLN A 97 36.60 21.80 -10.75
N ILE A 98 37.04 21.87 -9.49
CA ILE A 98 36.30 21.31 -8.35
C ILE A 98 34.94 22.02 -8.17
N MET A 99 34.92 23.36 -8.23
CA MET A 99 33.69 24.12 -8.08
C MET A 99 32.70 23.84 -9.21
N VAL A 100 33.17 23.79 -10.47
CA VAL A 100 32.34 23.42 -11.62
C VAL A 100 31.75 22.02 -11.45
N TYR A 101 32.54 21.08 -10.96
CA TYR A 101 32.08 19.72 -10.69
C TYR A 101 30.99 19.67 -9.62
N ILE A 102 31.19 20.36 -8.49
CA ILE A 102 30.21 20.44 -7.38
C ILE A 102 28.90 21.05 -7.87
N PHE A 103 28.95 22.20 -8.54
CA PHE A 103 27.74 22.87 -9.04
C PHE A 103 26.93 21.98 -9.97
N ALA A 104 27.61 21.24 -10.82
CA ALA A 104 26.95 20.43 -11.79
C ALA A 104 26.45 19.09 -11.21
N LEU A 105 27.10 18.56 -10.17
CA LEU A 105 26.53 17.50 -9.35
C LEU A 105 25.23 17.98 -8.65
N CYS A 106 25.25 19.20 -8.09
CA CYS A 106 24.06 19.82 -7.51
C CYS A 106 22.93 20.03 -8.55
N ALA A 107 23.26 20.34 -9.81
CA ALA A 107 22.29 20.48 -10.89
C ALA A 107 21.76 19.12 -11.40
N ALA A 108 22.62 18.09 -11.44
CA ALA A 108 22.26 16.75 -11.89
C ALA A 108 21.37 16.02 -10.88
N LEU A 109 21.61 16.22 -9.58
CA LEU A 109 20.96 15.47 -8.50
C LEU A 109 19.41 15.57 -8.51
N PRO A 110 18.77 16.74 -8.67
CA PRO A 110 17.32 16.84 -8.80
C PRO A 110 16.77 16.08 -10.02
N CYS A 111 17.47 16.13 -11.16
CA CYS A 111 17.07 15.42 -12.37
C CYS A 111 17.15 13.90 -12.17
N GLY A 112 18.24 13.42 -11.58
CA GLY A 112 18.43 12.01 -11.24
C GLY A 112 17.39 11.52 -10.22
N LEU A 113 17.07 12.35 -9.21
CA LEU A 113 16.04 12.04 -8.22
C LEU A 113 14.64 11.96 -8.86
N LEU A 114 14.27 12.93 -9.69
CA LEU A 114 13.00 12.93 -10.41
C LEU A 114 12.86 11.70 -11.32
N PHE A 115 13.90 11.37 -12.08
CA PHE A 115 13.96 10.15 -12.89
C PHE A 115 13.67 8.90 -12.04
N ASN A 116 14.36 8.75 -10.90
CA ASN A 116 14.19 7.61 -10.02
C ASN A 116 12.79 7.53 -9.41
N ILE A 117 12.21 8.67 -8.99
CA ILE A 117 10.83 8.73 -8.48
C ILE A 117 9.85 8.22 -9.54
N LEU A 118 9.93 8.74 -10.77
CA LEU A 118 9.05 8.32 -11.87
C LEU A 118 9.27 6.84 -12.22
N HIS A 119 10.52 6.37 -12.22
CA HIS A 119 10.83 4.97 -12.45
C HIS A 119 10.28 4.05 -11.35
N TRP A 120 10.36 4.44 -10.07
CA TRP A 120 9.77 3.66 -8.98
C TRP A 120 8.24 3.66 -9.04
N MET A 121 7.61 4.78 -9.41
CA MET A 121 6.16 4.82 -9.64
C MET A 121 5.74 3.84 -10.74
N GLU A 122 6.48 3.79 -11.85
CA GLU A 122 6.27 2.80 -12.92
C GLU A 122 6.39 1.37 -12.39
N GLN A 123 7.48 1.04 -11.69
CA GLN A 123 7.69 -0.28 -11.08
C GLN A 123 6.54 -0.68 -10.14
N TYR A 124 6.08 0.25 -9.29
CA TYR A 124 4.96 0.01 -8.39
C TYR A 124 3.63 -0.15 -9.13
N SER A 125 3.46 0.51 -10.27
CA SER A 125 2.28 0.36 -11.12
C SER A 125 2.19 -1.03 -11.77
N GLU A 126 3.35 -1.65 -12.00
CA GLU A 126 3.47 -2.96 -12.65
C GLU A 126 3.53 -4.13 -11.64
N ASP A 127 3.89 -3.86 -10.37
CA ASP A 127 3.95 -4.89 -9.31
C ASP A 127 2.54 -5.39 -8.92
N PRO A 128 2.20 -6.66 -9.18
CA PRO A 128 0.86 -7.19 -8.90
C PRO A 128 0.50 -7.20 -7.40
N ALA A 129 1.49 -7.37 -6.52
CA ALA A 129 1.25 -7.41 -5.08
C ALA A 129 0.90 -6.00 -4.55
N ILE A 130 1.59 -4.98 -5.04
CA ILE A 130 1.29 -3.58 -4.72
C ILE A 130 -0.06 -3.18 -5.29
N GLN A 131 -0.34 -3.51 -6.55
CA GLN A 131 -1.64 -3.22 -7.16
C GLN A 131 -2.79 -3.89 -6.40
N LYS A 132 -2.63 -5.15 -5.99
CA LYS A 132 -3.60 -5.86 -5.15
C LYS A 132 -3.82 -5.18 -3.81
N LYS A 133 -2.75 -4.75 -3.13
CA LYS A 133 -2.82 -4.00 -1.86
C LYS A 133 -3.55 -2.66 -2.05
N MET A 134 -3.21 -1.91 -3.09
CA MET A 134 -3.84 -0.62 -3.40
C MET A 134 -5.32 -0.76 -3.76
N ALA A 135 -5.70 -1.83 -4.48
CA ALA A 135 -7.10 -2.14 -4.77
C ALA A 135 -7.90 -2.47 -3.49
N GLY A 136 -7.28 -3.18 -2.53
CA GLY A 136 -7.83 -3.41 -1.20
C GLY A 136 -8.12 -2.12 -0.45
N ILE A 137 -7.12 -1.24 -0.32
CA ILE A 137 -7.28 0.07 0.34
C ILE A 137 -8.34 0.91 -0.36
N ALA A 138 -8.38 0.90 -1.70
CA ALA A 138 -9.39 1.63 -2.46
C ALA A 138 -10.81 1.12 -2.18
N ALA A 139 -10.98 -0.19 -2.04
CA ALA A 139 -12.26 -0.79 -1.68
C ALA A 139 -12.70 -0.37 -0.27
N GLU A 140 -11.79 -0.39 0.71
CA GLU A 140 -12.05 0.06 2.08
C GLU A 140 -12.45 1.55 2.12
N CYS A 141 -11.72 2.42 1.41
CA CYS A 141 -12.09 3.84 1.32
C CYS A 141 -13.48 4.04 0.66
N TYR A 142 -13.81 3.22 -0.33
CA TYR A 142 -15.12 3.27 -0.99
C TYR A 142 -16.24 2.87 -0.02
N VAL A 143 -16.08 1.77 0.70
CA VAL A 143 -17.07 1.30 1.70
C VAL A 143 -17.19 2.30 2.85
N GLN A 144 -16.07 2.82 3.35
CA GLN A 144 -16.06 3.90 4.35
C GLN A 144 -16.89 5.10 3.87
N LYS A 145 -16.70 5.55 2.63
CA LYS A 145 -17.48 6.66 2.08
C LYS A 145 -18.99 6.35 2.07
N LEU A 146 -19.39 5.15 1.65
CA LEU A 146 -20.80 4.74 1.66
C LEU A 146 -21.40 4.74 3.06
N ILE A 147 -20.65 4.29 4.07
CA ILE A 147 -21.08 4.32 5.47
C ILE A 147 -21.25 5.78 5.93
N GLU A 148 -20.29 6.64 5.63
CA GLU A 148 -20.34 8.06 6.01
C GLU A 148 -21.47 8.83 5.34
N ASP A 149 -21.72 8.56 4.05
CA ASP A 149 -22.81 9.18 3.31
C ASP A 149 -24.17 8.71 3.90
N CYS A 150 -24.34 7.40 4.13
CA CYS A 150 -25.53 6.86 4.79
C CYS A 150 -25.73 7.43 6.22
N ARG A 151 -24.65 7.59 6.98
CA ARG A 151 -24.68 8.19 8.32
C ARG A 151 -25.19 9.63 8.28
N LYS A 152 -24.65 10.45 7.38
CA LYS A 152 -25.03 11.86 7.26
C LYS A 152 -26.47 12.02 6.79
N GLU A 153 -26.91 11.22 5.83
CA GLU A 153 -28.21 11.40 5.17
C GLU A 153 -29.37 10.71 5.90
N HIS A 154 -29.10 9.56 6.53
CA HIS A 154 -30.17 8.69 7.03
C HIS A 154 -30.02 8.30 8.50
N LEU A 155 -28.81 8.32 9.05
CA LEU A 155 -28.53 7.83 10.41
C LEU A 155 -27.71 8.84 11.23
N PRO A 156 -28.15 10.11 11.39
CA PRO A 156 -27.31 11.19 11.92
C PRO A 156 -26.86 10.98 13.37
N ALA A 157 -27.64 10.24 14.18
CA ALA A 157 -27.28 9.89 15.55
C ALA A 157 -26.19 8.81 15.64
N SER A 158 -25.96 8.06 14.57
CA SER A 158 -25.00 6.95 14.56
C SER A 158 -23.54 7.40 14.66
N ARG A 159 -22.66 6.44 14.97
CA ARG A 159 -21.21 6.60 15.04
C ARG A 159 -20.53 5.51 14.22
N SER A 160 -19.40 5.85 13.62
CA SER A 160 -18.64 4.96 12.76
C SER A 160 -17.18 4.89 13.20
N LEU A 161 -16.57 3.73 13.02
CA LEU A 161 -15.15 3.47 13.25
C LEU A 161 -14.60 2.76 12.02
N HIS A 162 -13.39 3.12 11.59
CA HIS A 162 -12.78 2.55 10.38
C HIS A 162 -11.31 2.20 10.61
N GLY A 163 -10.89 1.04 10.12
CA GLY A 163 -9.51 0.55 10.18
C GLY A 163 -8.97 0.51 11.61
N LYS A 164 -9.77 0.00 12.55
CA LYS A 164 -9.41 0.02 13.98
C LYS A 164 -9.00 -1.35 14.48
N LEU A 165 -7.90 -1.35 15.22
CA LEU A 165 -7.43 -2.51 15.96
C LEU A 165 -7.90 -2.39 17.41
N LEU A 166 -8.64 -3.39 17.88
CA LEU A 166 -8.99 -3.55 19.29
C LEU A 166 -8.07 -4.58 19.91
N VAL A 167 -7.39 -4.21 21.00
CA VAL A 167 -6.49 -5.08 21.77
C VAL A 167 -7.10 -5.32 23.16
N PHE A 168 -7.14 -6.58 23.56
CA PHE A 168 -7.71 -7.01 24.82
C PHE A 168 -6.66 -7.75 25.62
N ASN A 169 -6.67 -7.53 26.94
CA ASN A 169 -5.65 -8.04 27.86
C ASN A 169 -4.23 -7.65 27.39
N GLU A 170 -4.05 -6.38 26.99
CA GLU A 170 -2.74 -5.91 26.51
C GLU A 170 -1.66 -6.16 27.58
N HIS A 171 -0.50 -6.66 27.14
CA HIS A 171 0.62 -7.06 28.01
C HIS A 171 0.38 -8.29 28.89
N MET A 172 -0.73 -9.01 28.72
CA MET A 172 -1.00 -10.26 29.43
C MET A 172 -0.72 -11.49 28.54
N PRO A 173 -0.44 -12.67 29.10
CA PRO A 173 -0.21 -13.90 28.32
C PRO A 173 -1.37 -14.30 27.40
N ASN A 174 -2.59 -13.87 27.72
CA ASN A 174 -3.80 -14.09 26.95
C ASN A 174 -4.20 -12.86 26.11
N GLU A 175 -3.24 -11.99 25.75
CA GLU A 175 -3.48 -10.87 24.83
C GLU A 175 -4.02 -11.40 23.50
N PHE A 176 -5.15 -10.84 23.06
CA PHE A 176 -5.67 -11.05 21.72
C PHE A 176 -6.14 -9.72 21.13
N SER A 177 -6.40 -9.74 19.83
CA SER A 177 -6.70 -8.53 19.10
C SER A 177 -7.62 -8.82 17.93
N VAL A 178 -8.51 -7.87 17.64
CA VAL A 178 -9.47 -7.92 16.55
C VAL A 178 -9.29 -6.68 15.71
N GLU A 179 -8.99 -6.86 14.43
CA GLU A 179 -9.03 -5.79 13.44
C GLU A 179 -10.45 -5.71 12.89
N VAL A 180 -10.96 -4.49 12.76
CA VAL A 180 -12.27 -4.21 12.20
C VAL A 180 -12.10 -3.18 11.08
N ASP A 181 -12.41 -3.58 9.84
CA ASP A 181 -12.37 -2.68 8.69
C ASP A 181 -13.33 -1.51 8.90
N HIS A 182 -14.60 -1.81 9.20
CA HIS A 182 -15.57 -0.79 9.59
C HIS A 182 -16.54 -1.28 10.66
N MET A 183 -16.94 -0.37 11.55
CA MET A 183 -18.04 -0.56 12.48
C MET A 183 -19.00 0.61 12.35
N LEU A 184 -20.30 0.33 12.29
CA LEU A 184 -21.36 1.34 12.34
C LEU A 184 -22.27 1.03 13.53
N ILE A 185 -22.41 2.00 14.42
CA ILE A 185 -23.20 1.90 15.65
C ILE A 185 -24.36 2.86 15.49
N THR A 186 -25.56 2.32 15.33
CA THR A 186 -26.81 3.07 15.28
C THR A 186 -27.48 3.02 16.64
N GLU A 187 -28.64 3.65 16.76
CA GLU A 187 -29.47 3.58 17.96
C GLU A 187 -30.11 2.20 18.16
N ARG A 188 -30.00 1.27 17.19
CA ARG A 188 -30.67 -0.03 17.25
C ARG A 188 -29.74 -1.21 17.01
N ASN A 189 -28.69 -1.01 16.23
CA ASN A 189 -27.83 -2.07 15.72
C ASN A 189 -26.35 -1.67 15.80
N VAL A 190 -25.49 -2.67 15.92
CA VAL A 190 -24.04 -2.52 15.76
C VAL A 190 -23.59 -3.40 14.61
N PHE A 191 -23.23 -2.80 13.49
CA PHE A 191 -22.74 -3.50 12.31
C PHE A 191 -21.22 -3.62 12.36
N VAL A 192 -20.70 -4.82 12.13
CA VAL A 192 -19.27 -5.08 11.90
C VAL A 192 -19.13 -5.45 10.44
N ILE A 193 -18.44 -4.63 9.67
CA ILE A 193 -18.42 -4.73 8.21
C ILE A 193 -16.99 -5.03 7.79
N GLU A 194 -16.81 -6.16 7.11
CA GLU A 194 -15.56 -6.54 6.46
C GLU A 194 -15.61 -6.15 4.98
N THR A 195 -14.53 -5.58 4.47
CA THR A 195 -14.41 -5.18 3.08
C THR A 195 -13.53 -6.17 2.31
N LYS A 196 -13.95 -6.55 1.10
CA LYS A 196 -13.13 -7.34 0.18
C LYS A 196 -13.14 -6.76 -1.22
N CYS A 197 -11.95 -6.71 -1.83
CA CYS A 197 -11.80 -6.34 -3.22
C CYS A 197 -11.77 -7.58 -4.13
N LYS A 198 -12.86 -7.84 -4.87
CA LYS A 198 -13.00 -8.95 -5.83
C LYS A 198 -13.93 -8.59 -6.98
N SER A 199 -13.60 -9.06 -8.17
CA SER A 199 -14.37 -8.90 -9.41
C SER A 199 -14.83 -10.26 -9.93
N GLY A 200 -15.95 -10.30 -10.65
CA GLY A 200 -16.53 -11.52 -11.22
C GLY A 200 -17.60 -12.18 -10.35
N THR A 201 -17.83 -13.48 -10.58
CA THR A 201 -18.87 -14.24 -9.87
C THR A 201 -18.31 -14.92 -8.63
N LEU A 202 -18.87 -14.57 -7.47
CA LEU A 202 -18.49 -15.07 -6.16
C LEU A 202 -19.51 -16.11 -5.67
N SER A 203 -19.08 -17.36 -5.49
CA SER A 203 -19.89 -18.38 -4.81
C SER A 203 -19.62 -18.29 -3.30
N ALA A 204 -20.53 -17.63 -2.60
CA ALA A 204 -20.34 -17.18 -1.21
C ALA A 204 -21.00 -18.11 -0.18
N GLY A 205 -20.83 -19.43 -0.35
CA GLY A 205 -21.43 -20.42 0.56
C GLY A 205 -21.06 -20.16 2.03
N ALA A 206 -22.06 -20.09 2.91
CA ALA A 206 -21.89 -19.70 4.31
C ALA A 206 -20.97 -20.67 5.08
N ASP A 207 -21.11 -21.98 4.82
CA ASP A 207 -20.41 -23.03 5.55
C ASP A 207 -19.07 -23.42 4.93
N SER A 208 -18.78 -22.97 3.71
CA SER A 208 -17.52 -23.28 3.04
C SER A 208 -16.33 -22.59 3.72
N PRO A 209 -15.16 -23.24 3.90
CA PRO A 209 -13.96 -22.55 4.40
C PRO A 209 -13.42 -21.50 3.42
N THR A 210 -13.64 -21.70 2.13
CA THR A 210 -13.22 -20.81 1.04
C THR A 210 -14.37 -20.53 0.08
N TRP A 211 -14.35 -19.37 -0.56
CA TRP A 211 -15.27 -18.99 -1.63
C TRP A 211 -14.57 -19.09 -2.98
N LYS A 212 -15.30 -19.60 -3.98
CA LYS A 212 -14.84 -19.63 -5.36
C LYS A 212 -15.12 -18.27 -6.03
N VAL A 213 -14.15 -17.74 -6.75
CA VAL A 213 -14.25 -16.52 -7.55
C VAL A 213 -13.98 -16.88 -9.00
N SER A 214 -14.97 -16.73 -9.87
CA SER A 214 -14.84 -16.99 -11.30
C SER A 214 -14.81 -15.67 -12.05
N SER A 215 -13.76 -15.44 -12.84
CA SER A 215 -13.54 -14.18 -13.56
C SER A 215 -13.07 -14.44 -15.00
N PRO A 216 -13.11 -13.44 -15.90
CA PRO A 216 -12.56 -13.57 -17.25
C PRO A 216 -11.06 -13.94 -17.28
N TYR A 217 -10.34 -13.66 -16.19
CA TYR A 217 -8.91 -13.94 -16.04
C TYR A 217 -8.63 -15.30 -15.40
N GLY A 218 -9.67 -16.10 -15.14
CA GLY A 218 -9.60 -17.42 -14.53
C GLY A 218 -10.29 -17.52 -13.17
N ASP A 219 -10.22 -18.73 -12.62
CA ASP A 219 -10.81 -19.09 -11.35
C ASP A 219 -9.79 -18.94 -10.22
N SER A 220 -10.26 -18.41 -9.08
CA SER A 220 -9.46 -18.32 -7.87
C SER A 220 -10.30 -18.65 -6.64
N GLN A 221 -9.62 -18.83 -5.50
CA GLN A 221 -10.27 -18.99 -4.21
C GLN A 221 -9.92 -17.83 -3.29
N MET A 222 -10.82 -17.53 -2.37
CA MET A 222 -10.56 -16.65 -1.25
C MET A 222 -11.07 -17.27 0.04
N ARG A 223 -10.46 -16.90 1.16
CA ARG A 223 -11.00 -17.29 2.47
C ARG A 223 -12.41 -16.72 2.64
N ASN A 224 -13.28 -17.49 3.29
CA ASN A 224 -14.63 -17.05 3.61
C ASN A 224 -14.58 -15.83 4.55
N ALA A 225 -14.85 -14.65 4.00
CA ALA A 225 -14.82 -13.38 4.73
C ALA A 225 -15.95 -13.29 5.76
N LEU A 226 -17.08 -13.96 5.51
CA LEU A 226 -18.18 -14.01 6.46
C LEU A 226 -17.79 -14.74 7.74
N LYS A 227 -17.03 -15.84 7.65
CA LYS A 227 -16.48 -16.53 8.82
C LYS A 227 -15.50 -15.65 9.59
N GLN A 228 -14.71 -14.83 8.89
CA GLN A 228 -13.79 -13.87 9.53
C GLN A 228 -14.57 -12.83 10.34
N VAL A 229 -15.54 -12.15 9.74
CA VAL A 229 -16.31 -11.10 10.41
C VAL A 229 -17.23 -11.65 11.50
N LYS A 230 -17.82 -12.84 11.32
CA LYS A 230 -18.59 -13.53 12.37
C LYS A 230 -17.72 -13.86 13.57
N ASN A 231 -16.47 -14.29 13.35
CA ASN A 231 -15.55 -14.56 14.44
C ASN A 231 -15.16 -13.26 15.16
N ALA A 232 -14.88 -12.18 14.43
CA ALA A 232 -14.61 -10.86 15.02
C ALA A 232 -15.80 -10.39 15.86
N ALA A 233 -17.01 -10.37 15.30
CA ALA A 233 -18.25 -10.00 15.99
C ALA A 233 -18.48 -10.83 17.26
N ARG A 234 -18.33 -12.16 17.18
CA ARG A 234 -18.47 -13.08 18.33
C ARG A 234 -17.45 -12.78 19.43
N VAL A 235 -16.21 -12.49 19.07
CA VAL A 235 -15.16 -12.15 20.04
C VAL A 235 -15.48 -10.81 20.69
N LEU A 236 -15.83 -9.78 19.92
CA LEU A 236 -16.20 -8.46 20.43
C LEU A 236 -17.42 -8.54 21.38
N GLN A 237 -18.47 -9.28 20.99
CA GLN A 237 -19.67 -9.49 21.80
C GLN A 237 -19.32 -10.00 23.21
N ARG A 238 -18.43 -11.00 23.28
CA ARG A 238 -18.04 -11.66 24.54
C ARG A 238 -17.21 -10.77 25.46
N GLN A 239 -16.49 -9.80 24.90
CA GLN A 239 -15.46 -9.06 25.63
C GLN A 239 -15.96 -7.70 26.09
N ILE A 240 -16.83 -7.09 25.29
CA ILE A 240 -17.30 -5.70 25.51
C ILE A 240 -18.69 -5.70 26.14
N ALA A 241 -19.33 -6.87 26.28
CA ALA A 241 -20.66 -7.06 26.88
C ALA A 241 -21.70 -6.07 26.31
N LEU A 242 -21.73 -5.91 24.99
CA LEU A 242 -22.64 -4.97 24.35
C LEU A 242 -24.11 -5.38 24.59
N PRO A 243 -25.02 -4.40 24.77
CA PRO A 243 -26.44 -4.65 25.06
C PRO A 243 -27.25 -5.10 23.84
N CYS A 244 -26.60 -5.30 22.70
CA CYS A 244 -27.20 -5.81 21.46
C CYS A 244 -26.26 -6.82 20.80
N GLU A 245 -26.80 -7.60 19.86
CA GLU A 245 -26.01 -8.49 19.01
C GLU A 245 -25.27 -7.69 17.92
N LEU A 246 -23.97 -7.94 17.74
CA LEU A 246 -23.24 -7.38 16.60
C LEU A 246 -23.66 -8.09 15.29
N ILE A 247 -24.04 -7.32 14.28
CA ILE A 247 -24.45 -7.81 12.96
C ILE A 247 -23.23 -7.85 12.04
N PRO A 248 -22.72 -9.05 11.68
CA PRO A 248 -21.60 -9.17 10.77
C PRO A 248 -22.08 -9.01 9.32
N LEU A 249 -21.42 -8.12 8.56
CA LEU A 249 -21.65 -7.89 7.14
C LEU A 249 -20.33 -8.01 6.36
N VAL A 250 -20.42 -8.40 5.10
CA VAL A 250 -19.29 -8.40 4.15
C VAL A 250 -19.68 -7.57 2.93
N ALA A 251 -18.93 -6.50 2.69
CA ALA A 251 -19.09 -5.64 1.51
C ALA A 251 -18.03 -6.00 0.45
N ILE A 252 -18.49 -6.48 -0.71
CA ILE A 252 -17.61 -6.84 -1.84
C ILE A 252 -17.56 -5.68 -2.83
N LYS A 253 -16.38 -5.11 -3.04
CA LYS A 253 -16.14 -4.10 -4.09
C LYS A 253 -15.27 -4.68 -5.21
N GLY A 254 -15.72 -4.49 -6.44
CA GLY A 254 -14.93 -4.77 -7.63
C GLY A 254 -15.66 -4.30 -8.89
N ASN A 255 -15.25 -4.87 -10.02
CA ASN A 255 -15.92 -4.69 -11.30
C ASN A 255 -16.81 -5.91 -11.55
N ASP A 256 -18.03 -5.68 -12.02
CA ASP A 256 -18.99 -6.72 -12.42
C ASP A 256 -19.17 -7.83 -11.36
N VAL A 257 -19.31 -7.41 -10.10
CA VAL A 257 -19.47 -8.33 -8.97
C VAL A 257 -20.85 -8.96 -9.03
N LYS A 258 -20.89 -10.28 -9.11
CA LYS A 258 -22.11 -11.07 -8.95
C LYS A 258 -21.91 -12.04 -7.78
N ILE A 259 -22.83 -12.04 -6.82
CA ILE A 259 -22.76 -12.95 -5.67
C ILE A 259 -23.86 -14.00 -5.83
N VAL A 260 -23.48 -15.27 -5.77
CA VAL A 260 -24.39 -16.43 -5.89
C VAL A 260 -24.27 -17.31 -4.65
N ASP A 261 -25.34 -18.03 -4.32
CA ASP A 261 -25.43 -18.92 -3.16
C ASP A 261 -25.05 -18.23 -1.84
N SER A 262 -25.38 -16.95 -1.75
CA SER A 262 -24.91 -16.05 -0.70
C SER A 262 -25.91 -15.96 0.45
N PRO A 263 -25.45 -15.98 1.71
CA PRO A 263 -26.28 -15.52 2.81
C PRO A 263 -26.55 -14.01 2.67
N THR A 264 -27.61 -13.54 3.34
CA THR A 264 -28.08 -12.14 3.33
C THR A 264 -27.03 -11.12 3.77
N ASN A 265 -26.00 -11.56 4.50
CA ASN A 265 -24.99 -10.71 5.11
C ASN A 265 -23.74 -10.52 4.25
N VAL A 266 -23.75 -11.00 3.00
CA VAL A 266 -22.67 -10.80 2.03
C VAL A 266 -23.27 -10.13 0.81
N LEU A 267 -22.80 -8.93 0.51
CA LEU A 267 -23.45 -8.01 -0.43
C LEU A 267 -22.45 -7.30 -1.33
N VAL A 268 -22.92 -6.85 -2.50
CA VAL A 268 -22.15 -5.95 -3.36
C VAL A 268 -22.12 -4.60 -2.67
N ALA A 269 -20.93 -3.98 -2.56
CA ALA A 269 -20.73 -2.77 -1.75
C ALA A 269 -21.71 -1.63 -2.07
N SER A 270 -22.15 -1.49 -3.33
CA SER A 270 -23.18 -0.50 -3.73
C SER A 270 -24.51 -0.63 -2.98
N ASP A 271 -24.85 -1.84 -2.54
CA ASP A 271 -26.12 -2.13 -1.87
C ASP A 271 -26.05 -1.88 -0.35
N LEU A 272 -24.87 -1.55 0.18
CA LEU A 272 -24.63 -1.43 1.62
C LEU A 272 -25.57 -0.43 2.28
N GLY A 273 -25.74 0.78 1.71
CA GLY A 273 -26.62 1.79 2.28
C GLY A 273 -28.09 1.35 2.36
N ASN A 274 -28.57 0.58 1.37
CA ASN A 274 -29.92 0.02 1.38
C ASN A 274 -30.09 -1.04 2.47
N VAL A 275 -29.10 -1.93 2.59
CA VAL A 275 -29.09 -2.97 3.62
C VAL A 275 -29.05 -2.37 5.01
N LEU A 276 -28.16 -1.40 5.26
CA LEU A 276 -28.05 -0.73 6.56
C LEU A 276 -29.40 -0.10 6.98
N ARG A 277 -30.09 0.57 6.06
CA ARG A 277 -31.43 1.14 6.33
C ARG A 277 -32.48 0.08 6.61
N ALA A 278 -32.50 -1.02 5.85
CA ALA A 278 -33.48 -2.08 6.04
C ALA A 278 -33.41 -2.68 7.46
N PHE A 279 -32.19 -2.89 7.99
CA PHE A 279 -32.00 -3.41 9.35
C PHE A 279 -32.48 -2.46 10.46
N GLU A 280 -32.63 -1.16 10.20
CA GLU A 280 -33.12 -0.18 11.17
C GLU A 280 -34.65 -0.20 11.32
N HIS A 281 -35.38 -0.67 10.32
CA HIS A 281 -36.85 -0.59 10.30
C HIS A 281 -37.55 -1.76 11.00
N ASP A 282 -36.92 -2.93 11.13
CA ASP A 282 -37.65 -4.19 11.35
C ASP A 282 -37.73 -4.71 12.79
N LYS A 283 -37.15 -4.06 13.82
CA LYS A 283 -37.17 -4.62 15.19
C LYS A 283 -37.34 -3.62 16.34
N PRO A 284 -38.17 -3.94 17.36
CA PRO A 284 -38.12 -3.28 18.65
C PRO A 284 -36.90 -3.81 19.41
N HIS A 285 -35.77 -3.12 19.27
CA HIS A 285 -34.56 -3.38 20.06
C HIS A 285 -34.41 -2.27 21.12
N PRO A 286 -33.73 -2.55 22.24
CA PRO A 286 -33.39 -1.50 23.19
C PRO A 286 -32.65 -0.39 22.44
N ILE A 287 -33.07 0.86 22.70
CA ILE A 287 -32.40 2.02 22.12
C ILE A 287 -31.00 2.09 22.72
N LEU A 288 -30.01 1.89 21.86
CA LEU A 288 -28.60 2.06 22.16
C LEU A 288 -28.28 3.55 22.18
N ASP A 289 -27.39 3.96 23.08
CA ASP A 289 -26.67 5.23 22.93
C ASP A 289 -25.35 4.94 22.19
N PRO A 290 -25.20 5.36 20.92
CA PRO A 290 -23.98 5.15 20.16
C PRO A 290 -22.73 5.73 20.83
N ALA A 291 -22.87 6.83 21.59
CA ALA A 291 -21.73 7.44 22.29
C ALA A 291 -21.22 6.54 23.43
N SER A 292 -22.13 5.96 24.22
CA SER A 292 -21.77 5.00 25.26
C SER A 292 -21.09 3.75 24.70
N VAL A 293 -21.57 3.22 23.57
CA VAL A 293 -20.92 2.07 22.91
C VAL A 293 -19.50 2.43 22.45
N ILE A 294 -19.33 3.60 21.80
CA ILE A 294 -18.00 4.08 21.40
C ILE A 294 -17.07 4.21 22.62
N ALA A 295 -17.54 4.77 23.73
CA ALA A 295 -16.73 4.93 24.94
C ALA A 295 -16.21 3.59 25.47
N LEU A 296 -17.01 2.52 25.40
CA LEU A 296 -16.59 1.16 25.75
C LEU A 296 -15.52 0.61 24.80
N LEU A 297 -15.60 0.95 23.51
CA LEU A 297 -14.63 0.50 22.51
C LEU A 297 -13.29 1.24 22.61
N LEU A 298 -13.32 2.53 22.95
CA LEU A 298 -12.15 3.41 22.98
C LEU A 298 -11.06 2.93 23.93
N SER A 299 -11.41 2.32 25.07
CA SER A 299 -10.45 1.75 26.03
C SER A 299 -9.63 0.59 25.48
N HIS A 300 -10.09 -0.04 24.40
CA HIS A 300 -9.44 -1.16 23.74
C HIS A 300 -8.78 -0.78 22.41
N MET A 301 -8.97 0.45 21.93
CA MET A 301 -8.39 0.88 20.65
C MET A 301 -6.89 1.07 20.77
N ASN A 302 -6.15 0.53 19.80
CA ASN A 302 -4.71 0.64 19.76
C ASN A 302 -4.22 1.01 18.36
N ASP A 303 -3.84 2.28 18.20
CA ASP A 303 -3.31 2.82 16.95
C ASP A 303 -1.76 2.65 16.84
N ASN A 304 -1.12 1.92 17.76
CA ASN A 304 0.33 1.70 17.73
C ASN A 304 0.73 0.74 16.59
N PRO A 305 1.62 1.16 15.65
CA PRO A 305 2.12 0.28 14.59
C PRO A 305 2.75 -1.02 15.09
N ALA A 306 3.34 -1.01 16.29
CA ALA A 306 3.89 -2.21 16.91
C ALA A 306 2.80 -3.22 17.34
N ALA A 307 1.64 -2.74 17.82
CA ALA A 307 0.51 -3.60 18.15
C ALA A 307 -0.08 -4.24 16.88
N MET A 308 -0.21 -3.46 15.79
CA MET A 308 -0.60 -3.98 14.49
C MET A 308 0.37 -5.05 13.96
N LYS A 309 1.68 -4.83 14.12
CA LYS A 309 2.67 -5.85 13.77
C LYS A 309 2.48 -7.15 14.56
N ARG A 310 2.28 -7.08 15.88
CA ARG A 310 1.97 -8.25 16.73
C ARG A 310 0.68 -8.94 16.31
N HIS A 311 -0.36 -8.17 15.95
CA HIS A 311 -1.62 -8.70 15.42
C HIS A 311 -1.38 -9.55 14.16
N ILE A 312 -0.67 -8.99 13.17
CA ILE A 312 -0.35 -9.67 11.92
C ILE A 312 0.45 -10.96 12.17
N GLU A 313 1.44 -10.91 13.07
CA GLU A 313 2.24 -12.09 13.45
C GLU A 313 1.37 -13.19 14.07
N ARG A 314 0.47 -12.84 14.99
CA ARG A 314 -0.49 -13.80 15.59
C ARG A 314 -1.46 -14.38 14.55
N ALA A 315 -2.00 -13.54 13.66
CA ALA A 315 -2.91 -13.97 12.61
C ALA A 315 -2.22 -14.95 11.64
N ASN A 316 -0.97 -14.68 11.26
CA ASN A 316 -0.16 -15.58 10.44
C ASN A 316 0.17 -16.89 11.15
N ALA A 317 0.55 -16.85 12.42
CA ALA A 317 0.80 -18.07 13.20
C ALA A 317 -0.48 -18.92 13.34
N ALA A 318 -1.64 -18.29 13.56
CA ALA A 318 -2.92 -18.98 13.60
C ALA A 318 -3.27 -19.63 12.26
N ARG A 319 -2.98 -18.95 11.14
CA ARG A 319 -3.15 -19.52 9.78
C ARG A 319 -2.29 -20.76 9.57
N VAL A 320 -0.99 -20.68 9.89
CA VAL A 320 -0.06 -21.82 9.74
C VAL A 320 -0.50 -23.01 10.59
N ARG A 321 -0.97 -22.77 11.82
CA ARG A 321 -1.52 -23.83 12.68
C ARG A 321 -2.77 -24.49 12.07
N ALA A 322 -3.70 -23.70 11.53
CA ALA A 322 -4.91 -24.23 10.90
C ALA A 322 -4.58 -25.09 9.66
N GLU A 323 -3.66 -24.63 8.81
CA GLU A 323 -3.17 -25.39 7.65
C GLU A 323 -2.52 -26.72 8.10
N MET A 324 -1.69 -26.70 9.15
CA MET A 324 -1.10 -27.91 9.71
C MET A 324 -2.16 -28.88 10.26
N THR A 325 -3.17 -28.39 10.98
CA THR A 325 -4.28 -29.21 11.48
C THR A 325 -5.08 -29.85 10.35
N GLU A 326 -5.34 -29.13 9.26
CA GLU A 326 -6.00 -29.68 8.07
C GLU A 326 -5.17 -30.81 7.44
N ILE A 327 -3.85 -30.63 7.32
CA ILE A 327 -2.95 -31.67 6.80
C ILE A 327 -2.96 -32.91 7.70
N VAL A 328 -2.87 -32.73 9.02
CA VAL A 328 -2.90 -33.84 9.99
C VAL A 328 -4.24 -34.57 9.91
N ASN A 329 -5.36 -33.85 9.84
CA ASN A 329 -6.68 -34.45 9.71
C ASN A 329 -6.86 -35.19 8.37
N ALA A 330 -6.33 -34.65 7.28
CA ALA A 330 -6.37 -35.32 5.98
C ALA A 330 -5.49 -36.58 5.95
N ALA A 331 -4.37 -36.57 6.68
CA ALA A 331 -3.48 -37.72 6.81
C ALA A 331 -4.02 -38.80 7.75
N SER A 332 -4.78 -38.44 8.78
CA SER A 332 -5.36 -39.39 9.75
C SER A 332 -6.63 -40.10 9.28
N ILE A 333 -7.23 -39.66 8.18
CA ILE A 333 -8.40 -40.28 7.55
C ILE A 333 -8.00 -41.32 6.48
N ARG A 334 -6.70 -41.52 6.23
CA ARG A 334 -6.16 -42.57 5.35
C ARG A 334 -5.72 -43.79 6.12
#